data_AF-A0A7C4VGN9-F1
#
_entry.id   AF-A0A7C4VGN9-F1
#
_cell.length_a   1.000
_cell.length_b   1.000
_cell.length_c   1.000
_cell.angle_alpha   90.00
_cell.angle_beta   90.00
_cell.angle_gamma   90.00
#
_symmetry.space_group_name_H-M   'P 1'
#
loop_
_entity.id
_entity.type
_entity.pdbx_description
1 polymer ?
#
loop_
_entity_poly.entity_id
_entity_poly.type
_entity_poly.pdbx_seq_one_letter_code
_entity_poly.pdbx_strand_id
1 'polypeptide(L)'
;LISNTQNVTLKNLIIKENYRGLVLHNASNCIISSSSLTNNVAYAVTLCSNSNNNTFTDNNIMENPTGVWIEKSCENNWFYHNNFINNIIQVDPINPGTNTKWNSTYPIGGNYWSDYTGTDSNGDGISDSPYTNGAIDYLPLMEPWMPTPPIAKFAYTPQNPTANEEITFNASESYDPDGNIVNYTWNFGDGNITTVTTSLIEHAYSAYANYTATLTVTDNDGLKDTMTALIEIKKKTSTLTINIQQEILEIGGNVTITGNLTIQGQPTQNETVIILNRIKGQTIWENLTTVLTNASGTFQYAWIPTTIETYELMASWQGNETTYPANSTIRTISITKRKSNITINVTPPQIYIGENVTITGKLTPAKEGLNITLEYQMLYESPFQFTTWKPLTTVHTNSNGDYFYIWQPETANMYLLRANWLGDNVTAECSNSSGLITVNKLPSNITIKAEPEKITLGANITISGSISPTRLNINVTILISIVNGTNSWNITVQTISDGTYQFSWKPESVGVYHIKASWPGDNFTNSAESEILTVNVENPPKMDALYFFTLLIVVVVIVFLAWKILKK
;
A
#
# COMPACT_ATOMS: atom_id res chain seq x y z
N LEU A 1 8.06 86.14 -26.46
CA LEU A 1 7.76 87.14 -25.39
C LEU A 1 6.69 86.57 -24.49
N ILE A 2 6.95 86.54 -23.20
CA ILE A 2 6.00 86.24 -22.14
C ILE A 2 5.80 87.54 -21.37
N SER A 3 4.56 87.99 -21.24
CA SER A 3 4.31 89.29 -20.63
C SER A 3 3.07 89.32 -19.75
N ASN A 4 3.15 90.05 -18.64
CA ASN A 4 2.06 90.30 -17.69
C ASN A 4 1.40 89.00 -17.18
N THR A 5 2.21 88.04 -16.73
CA THR A 5 1.73 86.72 -16.32
C THR A 5 2.42 86.21 -15.05
N GLN A 6 1.81 85.24 -14.36
CA GLN A 6 2.40 84.59 -13.21
C GLN A 6 2.09 83.08 -13.19
N ASN A 7 2.96 82.30 -12.55
CA ASN A 7 2.77 80.85 -12.33
C ASN A 7 2.66 80.04 -13.64
N VAL A 8 3.49 80.37 -14.63
CA VAL A 8 3.52 79.66 -15.92
C VAL A 8 4.72 78.73 -15.97
N THR A 9 4.48 77.48 -16.36
CA THR A 9 5.54 76.52 -16.66
C THR A 9 5.69 76.37 -18.17
N LEU A 10 6.91 76.52 -18.66
CA LEU A 10 7.28 76.30 -20.05
C LEU A 10 8.39 75.26 -20.11
N LYS A 11 8.18 74.22 -20.90
CA LYS A 11 9.14 73.12 -21.07
C LYS A 11 9.38 72.84 -22.54
N ASN A 12 10.55 72.28 -22.87
CA ASN A 12 10.85 71.74 -24.20
C ASN A 12 10.73 72.77 -25.34
N LEU A 13 11.07 74.03 -25.08
CA LEU A 13 11.08 75.06 -26.12
C LEU A 13 12.35 74.96 -26.97
N ILE A 14 12.23 75.26 -28.26
CA ILE A 14 13.36 75.44 -29.18
C ILE A 14 13.30 76.87 -29.71
N ILE A 15 14.19 77.74 -29.24
CA ILE A 15 14.25 79.17 -29.57
C ILE A 15 15.60 79.47 -30.21
N LYS A 16 15.61 79.67 -31.52
CA LYS A 16 16.85 79.92 -32.26
C LYS A 16 16.74 81.01 -33.31
N GLU A 17 17.88 81.63 -33.63
CA GLU A 17 17.98 82.60 -34.73
C GLU A 17 17.05 83.82 -34.59
N ASN A 18 16.68 84.20 -33.36
CA ASN A 18 15.85 85.38 -33.10
C ASN A 18 16.70 86.59 -32.73
N TYR A 19 16.16 87.81 -32.85
CA TYR A 19 16.86 89.00 -32.37
C TYR A 19 17.11 88.94 -30.85
N ARG A 20 16.08 88.61 -30.07
CA ARG A 20 16.16 88.16 -28.67
C ARG A 20 15.47 86.81 -28.60
N GLY A 21 16.03 85.88 -27.84
CA GLY A 21 15.45 84.56 -27.63
C GLY A 21 14.19 84.63 -26.77
N LEU A 22 14.30 84.22 -25.51
CA LEU A 22 13.22 84.26 -24.55
C LEU A 22 13.20 85.59 -23.79
N VAL A 23 12.04 86.25 -23.78
CA VAL A 23 11.84 87.52 -23.05
C VAL A 23 10.71 87.34 -22.05
N LEU A 24 10.99 87.54 -20.77
CA LEU A 24 10.02 87.66 -19.68
C LEU A 24 9.90 89.15 -19.32
N HIS A 25 8.69 89.69 -19.46
CA HIS A 25 8.38 91.10 -19.21
C HIS A 25 7.21 91.23 -18.23
N ASN A 26 7.47 91.68 -17.01
CA ASN A 26 6.46 91.66 -15.93
C ASN A 26 5.86 90.25 -15.77
N ALA A 27 6.73 89.23 -15.71
CA ALA A 27 6.36 87.83 -15.56
C ALA A 27 7.06 87.20 -14.35
N SER A 28 6.30 86.63 -13.42
CA SER A 28 6.85 86.18 -12.13
C SER A 28 6.41 84.76 -11.75
N ASN A 29 7.17 84.07 -10.91
CA ASN A 29 6.90 82.69 -10.49
C ASN A 29 6.79 81.71 -11.66
N CYS A 30 7.46 81.98 -12.78
CA CYS A 30 7.47 81.09 -13.93
C CYS A 30 8.61 80.08 -13.84
N ILE A 31 8.40 78.88 -14.39
CA ILE A 31 9.42 77.84 -14.51
C ILE A 31 9.69 77.64 -15.99
N ILE A 32 10.95 77.76 -16.39
CA ILE A 32 11.41 77.51 -17.74
C ILE A 32 12.41 76.37 -17.65
N SER A 33 12.04 75.23 -18.23
CA SER A 33 12.93 74.07 -18.20
C SER A 33 13.08 73.33 -19.51
N SER A 34 14.12 72.50 -19.59
CA SER A 34 14.35 71.55 -20.69
C SER A 34 14.34 72.21 -22.07
N SER A 35 14.69 73.51 -22.15
CA SER A 35 14.56 74.32 -23.36
C SER A 35 15.92 74.65 -23.97
N SER A 36 15.95 74.80 -25.30
CA SER A 36 17.15 75.16 -26.06
C SER A 36 17.01 76.58 -26.60
N LEU A 37 17.96 77.45 -26.26
CA LEU A 37 18.04 78.85 -26.68
C LEU A 37 19.39 79.10 -27.37
N THR A 38 19.39 79.09 -28.70
CA THR A 38 20.63 78.98 -29.49
C THR A 38 20.75 79.98 -30.63
N ASN A 39 21.93 80.54 -30.90
CA ASN A 39 22.20 81.41 -32.05
C ASN A 39 21.26 82.62 -32.17
N ASN A 40 20.85 83.24 -31.06
CA ASN A 40 20.09 84.48 -31.08
C ASN A 40 21.03 85.69 -31.26
N VAL A 41 20.56 86.78 -31.85
CA VAL A 41 21.39 87.92 -32.29
C VAL A 41 21.85 88.82 -31.13
N ALA A 42 21.10 88.91 -30.04
CA ALA A 42 21.45 89.74 -28.88
C ALA A 42 21.54 88.92 -27.58
N TYR A 43 20.38 88.53 -27.04
CA TYR A 43 20.29 87.85 -25.74
C TYR A 43 19.52 86.54 -25.90
N ALA A 44 19.98 85.46 -25.27
CA ALA A 44 19.24 84.21 -25.23
C ALA A 44 18.05 84.32 -24.27
N VAL A 45 18.28 84.82 -23.05
CA VAL A 45 17.27 85.09 -22.03
C VAL A 45 17.28 86.56 -21.65
N THR A 46 16.11 87.19 -21.59
CA THR A 46 15.90 88.58 -21.17
C THR A 46 14.84 88.62 -20.08
N LEU A 47 15.17 89.14 -18.91
CA LEU A 47 14.25 89.42 -17.81
C LEU A 47 14.11 90.95 -17.65
N CYS A 48 12.88 91.47 -17.74
CA CYS A 48 12.63 92.90 -17.60
C CYS A 48 11.31 93.21 -16.87
N SER A 49 11.16 94.47 -16.44
CA SER A 49 9.94 95.02 -15.83
C SER A 49 9.41 94.23 -14.62
N ASN A 50 10.23 94.02 -13.60
CA ASN A 50 9.88 93.29 -12.37
C ASN A 50 9.50 91.80 -12.59
N SER A 51 10.20 91.12 -13.50
CA SER A 51 10.04 89.68 -13.69
C SER A 51 10.80 88.92 -12.60
N ASN A 52 10.09 88.53 -11.54
CA ASN A 52 10.68 88.08 -10.28
C ASN A 52 10.38 86.62 -9.96
N ASN A 53 11.22 85.99 -9.13
CA ASN A 53 11.00 84.62 -8.63
C ASN A 53 10.83 83.57 -9.75
N ASN A 54 11.44 83.77 -10.91
CA ASN A 54 11.40 82.78 -11.98
C ASN A 54 12.55 81.78 -11.83
N THR A 55 12.31 80.54 -12.22
CA THR A 55 13.31 79.47 -12.21
C THR A 55 13.62 79.03 -13.63
N PHE A 56 14.90 79.01 -13.96
CA PHE A 56 15.46 78.46 -15.19
C PHE A 56 16.30 77.24 -14.83
N THR A 57 15.93 76.08 -15.35
CA THR A 57 16.62 74.82 -15.05
C THR A 57 16.61 73.87 -16.24
N ASP A 58 17.57 72.98 -16.38
CA ASP A 58 17.69 72.03 -17.52
C ASP A 58 17.73 72.69 -18.92
N ASN A 59 18.11 73.97 -19.03
CA ASN A 59 18.12 74.66 -20.32
C ASN A 59 19.49 74.66 -20.98
N ASN A 60 19.51 74.52 -22.30
CA ASN A 60 20.70 74.68 -23.13
C ASN A 60 20.76 76.10 -23.71
N ILE A 61 21.64 76.95 -23.18
CA ILE A 61 21.82 78.35 -23.60
C ILE A 61 23.15 78.45 -24.31
N MET A 62 23.12 78.45 -25.65
CA MET A 62 24.33 78.17 -26.44
C MET A 62 24.53 79.12 -27.62
N GLU A 63 25.78 79.46 -27.94
CA GLU A 63 26.15 80.19 -29.16
C GLU A 63 25.45 81.57 -29.33
N ASN A 64 25.12 82.24 -28.23
CA ASN A 64 24.53 83.59 -28.27
C ASN A 64 25.60 84.66 -27.97
N PRO A 65 25.49 85.88 -28.49
CA PRO A 65 26.36 86.99 -28.08
C PRO A 65 26.27 87.28 -26.58
N THR A 66 25.09 87.12 -25.99
CA THR A 66 24.94 87.13 -24.53
C THR A 66 23.93 86.06 -24.11
N GLY A 67 24.29 85.19 -23.16
CA GLY A 67 23.40 84.14 -22.65
C GLY A 67 22.23 84.74 -21.89
N VAL A 68 22.48 85.48 -20.82
CA VAL A 68 21.43 86.06 -19.97
C VAL A 68 21.63 87.56 -19.75
N TRP A 69 20.54 88.31 -19.89
CA TRP A 69 20.44 89.70 -19.50
C TRP A 69 19.26 89.92 -18.54
N ILE A 70 19.50 90.57 -17.41
CA ILE A 70 18.50 90.74 -16.35
C ILE A 70 18.46 92.20 -15.89
N GLU A 71 17.35 92.88 -16.17
CA GLU A 71 17.14 94.25 -15.71
C GLU A 71 17.24 94.32 -14.17
N LYS A 72 17.81 95.41 -13.64
CA LYS A 72 17.99 95.63 -12.19
C LYS A 72 16.70 95.51 -11.37
N SER A 73 15.54 95.81 -11.99
CA SER A 73 14.21 95.69 -11.38
C SER A 73 13.73 94.24 -11.20
N CYS A 74 14.41 93.27 -11.82
CA CYS A 74 14.09 91.85 -11.72
C CYS A 74 14.87 91.21 -10.58
N GLU A 75 14.15 90.57 -9.66
CA GLU A 75 14.70 90.07 -8.41
C GLU A 75 14.42 88.59 -8.17
N ASN A 76 15.30 87.95 -7.39
CA ASN A 76 15.10 86.60 -6.84
C ASN A 76 14.89 85.50 -7.89
N ASN A 77 15.46 85.66 -9.08
CA ASN A 77 15.40 84.62 -10.11
C ASN A 77 16.48 83.55 -9.85
N TRP A 78 16.19 82.30 -10.24
CA TRP A 78 17.06 81.16 -10.02
C TRP A 78 17.49 80.55 -11.36
N PHE A 79 18.79 80.27 -11.48
CA PHE A 79 19.40 79.55 -12.58
C PHE A 79 20.25 78.42 -11.99
N TYR A 80 19.90 77.17 -12.22
CA TYR A 80 20.70 76.00 -11.86
C TYR A 80 20.40 74.88 -12.86
N HIS A 81 21.33 73.93 -13.06
CA HIS A 81 21.22 72.85 -14.05
C HIS A 81 21.06 73.31 -15.49
N ASN A 82 21.51 74.51 -15.83
CA ASN A 82 21.56 74.98 -17.22
C ASN A 82 22.96 74.78 -17.80
N ASN A 83 23.01 74.66 -19.12
CA ASN A 83 24.23 74.54 -19.90
C ASN A 83 24.51 75.84 -20.66
N PHE A 84 25.48 76.62 -20.17
CA PHE A 84 25.95 77.85 -20.79
C PHE A 84 27.16 77.56 -21.68
N ILE A 85 26.93 77.36 -22.98
CA ILE A 85 27.94 76.83 -23.90
C ILE A 85 28.25 77.82 -25.02
N ASN A 86 29.52 78.21 -25.14
CA ASN A 86 30.04 79.03 -26.25
C ASN A 86 29.25 80.33 -26.51
N ASN A 87 28.66 80.94 -25.47
CA ASN A 87 28.16 82.30 -25.59
C ASN A 87 29.37 83.27 -25.54
N ILE A 88 29.32 84.39 -26.26
CA ILE A 88 30.42 85.38 -26.22
C ILE A 88 30.52 85.98 -24.80
N ILE A 89 29.37 86.23 -24.18
CA ILE A 89 29.22 86.61 -22.77
C ILE A 89 28.19 85.67 -22.16
N GLN A 90 28.52 84.92 -21.11
CA GLN A 90 27.56 84.00 -20.50
C GLN A 90 26.42 84.77 -19.81
N VAL A 91 26.76 85.78 -19.00
CA VAL A 91 25.83 86.66 -18.28
C VAL A 91 26.30 88.10 -18.39
N ASP A 92 25.40 89.04 -18.72
CA ASP A 92 25.74 90.46 -18.80
C ASP A 92 26.22 90.98 -17.41
N PRO A 93 27.49 91.42 -17.28
CA PRO A 93 28.04 91.83 -15.99
C PRO A 93 27.54 93.19 -15.50
N ILE A 94 26.94 94.00 -16.38
CA ILE A 94 26.39 95.33 -16.03
C ILE A 94 24.99 95.17 -15.43
N ASN A 95 24.22 94.20 -15.94
CA ASN A 95 22.83 93.97 -15.54
C ASN A 95 22.57 92.48 -15.23
N PRO A 96 23.05 91.97 -14.07
CA PRO A 96 22.80 90.59 -13.63
C PRO A 96 21.49 90.44 -12.83
N GLY A 97 20.69 91.50 -12.71
CA GLY A 97 19.53 91.55 -11.81
C GLY A 97 19.92 91.66 -10.34
N THR A 98 18.92 91.79 -9.46
CA THR A 98 19.14 91.91 -8.02
C THR A 98 18.83 90.57 -7.34
N ASN A 99 19.74 90.05 -6.51
CA ASN A 99 19.54 88.78 -5.78
C ASN A 99 19.22 87.57 -6.69
N THR A 100 19.73 87.55 -7.92
CA THR A 100 19.68 86.37 -8.80
C THR A 100 20.60 85.30 -8.24
N LYS A 101 20.09 84.07 -8.11
CA LYS A 101 20.87 82.91 -7.66
C LYS A 101 21.27 82.05 -8.85
N TRP A 102 22.56 81.73 -8.94
CA TRP A 102 23.12 80.94 -10.03
C TRP A 102 23.48 79.51 -9.63
N ASN A 103 23.00 79.07 -8.47
CA ASN A 103 23.10 77.68 -8.05
C ASN A 103 21.99 77.32 -7.06
N SER A 104 21.71 76.01 -6.99
CA SER A 104 20.94 75.40 -5.93
C SER A 104 21.86 74.99 -4.77
N THR A 105 21.34 74.27 -3.78
CA THR A 105 22.11 73.74 -2.64
C THR A 105 22.83 72.46 -3.01
N TYR A 106 23.97 72.16 -2.38
CA TYR A 106 24.62 70.85 -2.50
C TYR A 106 23.68 69.72 -2.02
N PRO A 107 23.63 68.56 -2.71
CA PRO A 107 24.41 68.16 -3.90
C PRO A 107 23.73 68.47 -5.24
N ILE A 108 22.67 69.28 -5.28
CA ILE A 108 22.00 69.64 -6.54
C ILE A 108 22.97 70.42 -7.44
N GLY A 109 23.70 71.38 -6.88
CA GLY A 109 24.72 72.13 -7.61
C GLY A 109 24.17 73.31 -8.42
N GLY A 110 25.00 73.80 -9.33
CA GLY A 110 24.80 75.02 -10.11
C GLY A 110 24.59 74.75 -11.59
N ASN A 111 25.18 75.59 -12.43
CA ASN A 111 25.12 75.48 -13.89
C ASN A 111 26.45 74.97 -14.44
N TYR A 112 26.41 74.44 -15.66
CA TYR A 112 27.61 74.19 -16.44
C TYR A 112 27.98 75.43 -17.25
N TRP A 113 29.27 75.77 -17.25
CA TRP A 113 29.82 76.94 -17.92
C TRP A 113 30.99 76.53 -18.81
N SER A 114 30.87 76.67 -20.13
CA SER A 114 31.93 76.22 -21.06
C SER A 114 33.24 77.00 -20.98
N ASP A 115 33.22 78.19 -20.37
CA ASP A 115 34.39 79.05 -20.12
C ASP A 115 34.97 78.85 -18.70
N TYR A 116 34.41 77.94 -17.91
CA TYR A 116 34.89 77.65 -16.56
C TYR A 116 36.01 76.62 -16.56
N THR A 117 37.05 76.90 -15.78
CA THR A 117 38.27 76.07 -15.69
C THR A 117 38.62 75.73 -14.23
N GLY A 118 37.61 75.61 -13.37
CA GLY A 118 37.82 75.26 -11.97
C GLY A 118 38.28 73.82 -11.77
N THR A 119 38.44 73.47 -10.49
CA THR A 119 38.84 72.12 -10.08
C THR A 119 37.74 71.46 -9.26
N ASP A 120 37.62 70.16 -9.42
CA ASP A 120 36.80 69.28 -8.61
C ASP A 120 37.75 68.25 -7.98
N SER A 121 38.13 68.50 -6.74
CA SER A 121 39.14 67.72 -6.03
C SER A 121 38.56 66.44 -5.44
N ASN A 122 37.27 66.43 -5.15
CA ASN A 122 36.58 65.29 -4.57
C ASN A 122 35.97 64.35 -5.64
N GLY A 123 35.92 64.80 -6.89
CA GLY A 123 35.43 64.04 -8.04
C GLY A 123 33.93 63.81 -8.04
N ASP A 124 33.15 64.66 -7.35
CA ASP A 124 31.70 64.53 -7.25
C ASP A 124 30.93 65.19 -8.41
N GLY A 125 31.64 65.80 -9.36
CA GLY A 125 31.08 66.47 -10.53
C GLY A 125 30.73 67.95 -10.30
N ILE A 126 30.90 68.45 -9.07
CA ILE A 126 30.66 69.84 -8.68
C ILE A 126 32.00 70.47 -8.29
N SER A 127 32.28 71.67 -8.79
CA SER A 127 33.54 72.32 -8.48
C SER A 127 33.64 72.82 -7.03
N ASP A 128 34.84 72.74 -6.46
CA ASP A 128 35.19 73.29 -5.15
C ASP A 128 35.40 74.82 -5.16
N SER A 129 35.28 75.47 -6.32
CA SER A 129 35.48 76.92 -6.50
C SER A 129 34.29 77.56 -7.22
N PRO A 130 34.00 78.84 -6.95
CA PRO A 130 32.89 79.52 -7.61
C PRO A 130 33.25 79.99 -9.02
N TYR A 131 32.28 79.98 -9.94
CA TYR A 131 32.31 80.75 -11.18
C TYR A 131 31.94 82.21 -10.87
N THR A 132 32.70 83.18 -11.38
CA THR A 132 32.56 84.61 -11.02
C THR A 132 32.48 85.58 -12.22
N ASN A 133 32.38 85.06 -13.45
CA ASN A 133 32.36 85.88 -14.66
C ASN A 133 30.93 86.30 -15.03
N GLY A 134 30.50 87.48 -14.58
CA GLY A 134 29.15 88.04 -14.83
C GLY A 134 28.03 87.44 -13.97
N ALA A 135 28.25 86.25 -13.41
CA ALA A 135 27.42 85.59 -12.41
C ALA A 135 28.30 85.09 -11.24
N ILE A 136 27.70 84.82 -10.09
CA ILE A 136 28.35 84.12 -8.98
C ILE A 136 27.61 82.82 -8.75
N ASP A 137 28.15 81.73 -9.29
CA ASP A 137 27.69 80.36 -9.08
C ASP A 137 28.70 79.69 -8.13
N TYR A 138 28.23 79.32 -6.94
CA TYR A 138 29.08 78.72 -5.90
C TYR A 138 29.33 77.23 -6.05
N LEU A 139 28.56 76.55 -6.92
CA LEU A 139 28.61 75.10 -7.10
C LEU A 139 28.56 74.76 -8.60
N PRO A 140 29.45 75.32 -9.45
CA PRO A 140 29.37 75.11 -10.88
C PRO A 140 29.62 73.63 -11.22
N LEU A 141 28.89 73.13 -12.21
CA LEU A 141 29.03 71.76 -12.69
C LEU A 141 30.29 71.63 -13.54
N MET A 142 31.01 70.53 -13.36
CA MET A 142 32.22 70.23 -14.15
C MET A 142 31.91 69.70 -15.55
N GLU A 143 30.74 69.11 -15.72
CA GLU A 143 30.24 68.57 -17.00
C GLU A 143 28.85 69.16 -17.32
N PRO A 144 28.45 69.18 -18.60
CA PRO A 144 27.10 69.61 -18.99
C PRO A 144 26.02 68.83 -18.23
N TRP A 145 25.04 69.55 -17.71
CA TRP A 145 23.86 68.97 -17.07
C TRP A 145 23.04 68.15 -18.08
N MET A 146 22.69 66.93 -17.68
CA MET A 146 21.71 66.09 -18.36
C MET A 146 20.91 65.32 -17.29
N PRO A 147 19.57 65.28 -17.39
CA PRO A 147 18.75 64.50 -16.45
C PRO A 147 19.10 63.01 -16.54
N THR A 148 19.08 62.32 -15.40
CA THR A 148 19.40 60.90 -15.33
C THR A 148 18.14 60.04 -15.45
N PRO A 149 18.14 58.95 -16.22
CA PRO A 149 16.98 58.06 -16.27
C PRO A 149 16.76 57.39 -14.91
N PRO A 150 15.51 56.97 -14.60
CA PRO A 150 15.26 56.20 -13.40
C PRO A 150 15.96 54.84 -13.50
N ILE A 151 16.04 54.12 -12.39
CA ILE A 151 16.56 52.75 -12.35
C ILE A 151 15.41 51.81 -12.00
N ALA A 152 15.05 50.94 -12.94
CA ALA A 152 14.00 49.96 -12.77
C ALA A 152 14.51 48.73 -12.00
N LYS A 153 13.84 48.41 -10.90
CA LYS A 153 14.09 47.19 -10.11
C LYS A 153 12.79 46.57 -9.66
N PHE A 154 12.68 45.25 -9.80
CA PHE A 154 11.58 44.52 -9.18
C PHE A 154 11.96 43.10 -8.76
N ALA A 155 11.18 42.60 -7.79
CA ALA A 155 11.11 41.20 -7.41
C ALA A 155 9.66 40.71 -7.52
N TYR A 156 9.46 39.40 -7.50
CA TYR A 156 8.13 38.80 -7.49
C TYR A 156 8.06 37.63 -6.51
N THR A 157 6.87 37.37 -5.98
CA THR A 157 6.60 36.25 -5.08
C THR A 157 5.24 35.63 -5.39
N PRO A 158 5.12 34.29 -5.36
CA PRO A 158 6.15 33.29 -5.03
C PRO A 158 7.16 33.04 -6.16
N GLN A 159 8.30 32.39 -5.87
CA GLN A 159 9.36 32.11 -6.85
C GLN A 159 9.04 30.92 -7.79
N ASN A 160 8.10 30.05 -7.40
CA ASN A 160 7.65 28.90 -8.19
C ASN A 160 6.13 28.89 -8.35
N PRO A 161 5.53 29.94 -8.95
CA PRO A 161 4.09 30.04 -9.08
C PRO A 161 3.53 28.98 -10.03
N THR A 162 2.29 28.61 -9.78
CA THR A 162 1.52 27.67 -10.59
C THR A 162 0.40 28.38 -11.36
N ALA A 163 -0.16 27.72 -12.38
CA ALA A 163 -1.24 28.31 -13.15
C ALA A 163 -2.43 28.75 -12.27
N ASN A 164 -2.91 29.98 -12.48
CA ASN A 164 -3.93 30.69 -11.71
C ASN A 164 -3.55 31.00 -10.25
N GLU A 165 -2.27 30.90 -9.89
CA GLU A 165 -1.76 31.42 -8.62
C GLU A 165 -1.49 32.92 -8.74
N GLU A 166 -1.87 33.67 -7.70
CA GLU A 166 -1.65 35.10 -7.63
C GLU A 166 -0.18 35.39 -7.31
N ILE A 167 0.45 36.22 -8.15
CA ILE A 167 1.85 36.63 -8.02
C ILE A 167 1.88 38.12 -7.71
N THR A 168 2.51 38.47 -6.59
CA THR A 168 2.80 39.86 -6.25
C THR A 168 4.11 40.28 -6.89
N PHE A 169 4.06 41.34 -7.70
CA PHE A 169 5.24 42.01 -8.26
C PHE A 169 5.51 43.29 -7.46
N ASN A 170 6.76 43.44 -7.01
CA ASN A 170 7.17 44.55 -6.17
C ASN A 170 8.33 45.32 -6.81
N ALA A 171 8.04 46.55 -7.23
CA ALA A 171 8.98 47.52 -7.79
C ALA A 171 9.46 48.58 -6.79
N SER A 172 9.27 48.38 -5.48
CA SER A 172 9.59 49.38 -4.44
C SER A 172 11.08 49.74 -4.36
N GLU A 173 11.97 48.93 -4.94
CA GLU A 173 13.40 49.22 -5.03
C GLU A 173 13.78 50.06 -6.26
N SER A 174 12.83 50.37 -7.14
CA SER A 174 13.05 51.32 -8.23
C SER A 174 13.20 52.74 -7.66
N TYR A 175 14.11 53.53 -8.23
CA TYR A 175 14.33 54.91 -7.80
C TYR A 175 14.84 55.76 -8.96
N ASP A 176 14.77 57.07 -8.78
CA ASP A 176 15.29 58.06 -9.70
C ASP A 176 16.40 58.87 -8.97
N PRO A 177 17.63 58.95 -9.50
CA PRO A 177 18.74 59.63 -8.82
C PRO A 177 18.55 61.16 -8.66
N ASP A 178 17.87 61.82 -9.60
CA ASP A 178 17.69 63.28 -9.64
C ASP A 178 16.22 63.73 -9.60
N GLY A 179 15.28 62.77 -9.56
CA GLY A 179 13.85 63.07 -9.47
C GLY A 179 13.01 62.04 -8.69
N ASN A 180 11.81 61.80 -9.20
CA ASN A 180 10.82 60.86 -8.65
C ASN A 180 10.13 60.08 -9.78
N ILE A 181 9.80 58.83 -9.48
CA ILE A 181 9.02 57.97 -10.37
C ILE A 181 7.55 58.43 -10.39
N VAL A 182 6.98 58.60 -11.59
CA VAL A 182 5.57 58.99 -11.78
C VAL A 182 4.66 57.82 -12.13
N ASN A 183 5.17 56.77 -12.78
CA ASN A 183 4.39 55.57 -13.07
C ASN A 183 5.26 54.31 -13.29
N TYR A 184 4.61 53.16 -13.10
CA TYR A 184 5.12 51.82 -13.37
C TYR A 184 4.22 51.18 -14.42
N THR A 185 4.78 50.84 -15.58
CA THR A 185 4.07 50.10 -16.63
C THR A 185 4.57 48.67 -16.66
N TRP A 186 3.67 47.73 -16.41
CA TRP A 186 3.92 46.30 -16.43
C TRP A 186 3.42 45.69 -17.72
N ASN A 187 4.25 44.90 -18.39
CA ASN A 187 3.85 43.98 -19.43
C ASN A 187 4.19 42.57 -18.95
N PHE A 188 3.16 41.76 -18.67
CA PHE A 188 3.35 40.42 -18.11
C PHE A 188 3.75 39.38 -19.16
N GLY A 189 3.76 39.72 -20.45
CA GLY A 189 4.17 38.81 -21.52
C GLY A 189 3.08 37.80 -21.93
N ASP A 190 1.89 37.88 -21.34
CA ASP A 190 0.68 37.10 -21.68
C ASP A 190 -0.36 37.93 -22.47
N GLY A 191 0.02 39.14 -22.87
CA GLY A 191 -0.85 40.12 -23.53
C GLY A 191 -1.45 41.16 -22.58
N ASN A 192 -1.32 40.99 -21.26
CA ASN A 192 -1.76 41.99 -20.29
C ASN A 192 -0.69 43.06 -20.08
N ILE A 193 -1.08 44.32 -20.31
CA ILE A 193 -0.27 45.50 -20.06
C ILE A 193 -1.06 46.45 -19.15
N THR A 194 -0.46 46.83 -18.03
CA THR A 194 -1.12 47.65 -17.01
C THR A 194 -0.17 48.74 -16.52
N THR A 195 -0.65 49.99 -16.49
CA THR A 195 0.08 51.12 -15.90
C THR A 195 -0.53 51.49 -14.56
N VAL A 196 0.30 51.58 -13.52
CA VAL A 196 -0.08 51.93 -12.15
C VAL A 196 0.84 53.00 -11.58
N THR A 197 0.38 53.73 -10.56
CA THR A 197 1.19 54.70 -9.82
C THR A 197 1.79 54.10 -8.54
N THR A 198 1.37 52.90 -8.15
CA THR A 198 1.89 52.17 -6.99
C THR A 198 2.97 51.18 -7.41
N SER A 199 3.96 50.97 -6.55
CA SER A 199 5.07 50.03 -6.81
C SER A 199 4.68 48.55 -6.67
N LEU A 200 3.49 48.24 -6.17
CA LEU A 200 2.96 46.89 -6.00
C LEU A 200 1.82 46.62 -6.99
N ILE A 201 1.82 45.44 -7.59
CA ILE A 201 0.73 44.92 -8.43
C ILE A 201 0.64 43.40 -8.31
N GLU A 202 -0.57 42.85 -8.45
CA GLU A 202 -0.82 41.42 -8.50
C GLU A 202 -1.22 40.99 -9.91
N HIS A 203 -0.76 39.80 -10.31
CA HIS A 203 -1.11 39.19 -11.59
C HIS A 203 -1.10 37.67 -11.49
N ALA A 204 -1.97 37.01 -12.25
CA ALA A 204 -2.05 35.55 -12.31
C ALA A 204 -2.08 35.08 -13.76
N TYR A 205 -1.24 34.10 -14.09
CA TYR A 205 -1.17 33.52 -15.42
C TYR A 205 -2.09 32.30 -15.53
N SER A 206 -2.96 32.27 -16.54
CA SER A 206 -3.96 31.21 -16.70
C SER A 206 -3.38 29.87 -17.13
N ALA A 207 -2.26 29.88 -17.86
CA ALA A 207 -1.61 28.70 -18.42
C ALA A 207 -0.15 28.57 -17.98
N TYR A 208 0.31 27.33 -17.86
CA TYR A 208 1.73 27.03 -17.66
C TYR A 208 2.51 27.43 -18.91
N ALA A 209 3.53 28.26 -18.73
CA ALA A 209 4.47 28.68 -19.76
C ALA A 209 5.58 29.50 -19.09
N ASN A 210 6.57 29.90 -19.89
CA ASN A 210 7.52 30.92 -19.48
C ASN A 210 7.05 32.27 -20.04
N TYR A 211 6.84 33.24 -19.15
CA TYR A 211 6.45 34.59 -19.52
C TYR A 211 7.58 35.57 -19.19
N THR A 212 7.83 36.54 -20.06
CA THR A 212 8.80 37.60 -19.81
C THR A 212 8.08 38.81 -19.25
N ALA A 213 8.06 38.93 -17.92
CA ALA A 213 7.52 40.11 -17.25
C ALA A 213 8.49 41.28 -17.42
N THR A 214 7.99 42.41 -17.95
CA THR A 214 8.75 43.63 -18.20
C THR A 214 8.15 44.77 -17.38
N LEU A 215 8.96 45.35 -16.51
CA LEU A 215 8.67 46.62 -15.84
C LEU A 215 9.29 47.76 -16.65
N THR A 216 8.51 48.80 -16.94
CA THR A 216 9.01 50.11 -17.40
C THR A 216 8.68 51.15 -16.34
N VAL A 217 9.70 51.81 -15.82
CA VAL A 217 9.57 52.92 -14.87
C VAL A 217 9.71 54.22 -15.65
N THR A 218 8.82 55.19 -15.40
CA THR A 218 8.92 56.55 -15.96
C THR A 218 9.06 57.56 -14.84
N ASP A 219 9.98 58.51 -14.98
CA ASP A 219 10.20 59.61 -14.01
C ASP A 219 9.44 60.90 -14.34
N ASN A 220 9.64 61.95 -13.54
CA ASN A 220 9.03 63.27 -13.75
C ASN A 220 9.57 64.05 -14.95
N ASP A 221 10.69 63.64 -15.52
CA ASP A 221 11.31 64.24 -16.71
C ASP A 221 10.98 63.48 -18.00
N GLY A 222 10.22 62.38 -17.87
CA GLY A 222 9.74 61.54 -18.95
C GLY A 222 10.77 60.53 -19.44
N LEU A 223 11.92 60.42 -18.76
CA LEU A 223 12.90 59.37 -19.02
C LEU A 223 12.41 58.05 -18.45
N LYS A 224 12.96 56.97 -18.99
CA LYS A 224 12.50 55.62 -18.70
C LYS A 224 13.65 54.67 -18.58
N ASP A 225 13.44 53.68 -17.73
CA ASP A 225 14.27 52.47 -17.67
C ASP A 225 13.39 51.23 -17.57
N THR A 226 13.95 50.10 -17.96
CA THR A 226 13.24 48.83 -18.06
C THR A 226 14.00 47.69 -17.39
N MET A 227 13.27 46.86 -16.66
CA MET A 227 13.78 45.59 -16.14
C MET A 227 12.89 44.44 -16.61
N THR A 228 13.50 43.30 -16.92
CA THR A 228 12.79 42.09 -17.32
C THR A 228 13.12 40.92 -16.40
N ALA A 229 12.13 40.05 -16.12
CA ALA A 229 12.34 38.77 -15.46
C ALA A 229 11.56 37.66 -16.16
N LEU A 230 12.18 36.48 -16.28
CA LEU A 230 11.51 35.27 -16.75
C LEU A 230 10.70 34.66 -15.60
N ILE A 231 9.39 34.54 -15.79
CA ILE A 231 8.46 33.94 -14.84
C ILE A 231 8.07 32.55 -15.37
N GLU A 232 8.58 31.50 -14.75
CA GLU A 232 8.24 30.11 -15.08
C GLU A 232 6.96 29.70 -14.32
N ILE A 233 5.85 29.56 -15.04
CA ILE A 233 4.58 29.10 -14.47
C ILE A 233 4.50 27.59 -14.60
N LYS A 234 4.43 26.91 -13.45
CA LYS A 234 4.40 25.44 -13.39
C LYS A 234 2.98 24.90 -13.42
N LYS A 235 2.83 23.67 -13.89
CA LYS A 235 1.59 22.91 -13.65
C LYS A 235 1.45 22.59 -12.17
N LYS A 236 0.21 22.51 -11.70
CA LYS A 236 -0.13 22.04 -10.36
C LYS A 236 0.27 20.58 -10.19
N THR A 237 0.67 20.22 -8.98
CA THR A 237 0.94 18.83 -8.60
C THR A 237 -0.35 18.13 -8.22
N SER A 238 -0.49 16.87 -8.61
CA SER A 238 -1.61 16.01 -8.25
C SER A 238 -1.15 14.77 -7.50
N THR A 239 -1.96 14.30 -6.56
CA THR A 239 -1.74 13.06 -5.83
C THR A 239 -2.90 12.11 -6.12
N LEU A 240 -2.57 10.88 -6.53
CA LEU A 240 -3.54 9.83 -6.79
C LEU A 240 -3.26 8.63 -5.89
N THR A 241 -4.29 8.10 -5.26
CA THR A 241 -4.20 6.93 -4.38
C THR A 241 -5.15 5.83 -4.83
N ILE A 242 -4.79 4.58 -4.54
CA ILE A 242 -5.64 3.42 -4.75
C ILE A 242 -5.58 2.51 -3.53
N ASN A 243 -6.73 1.96 -3.17
CA ASN A 243 -6.92 1.06 -2.05
C ASN A 243 -7.81 -0.11 -2.44
N ILE A 244 -7.53 -1.26 -1.83
CA ILE A 244 -8.34 -2.46 -1.91
C ILE A 244 -8.63 -2.94 -0.48
N GLN A 245 -9.83 -3.46 -0.26
CA GLN A 245 -10.27 -3.91 1.07
C GLN A 245 -9.60 -5.22 1.52
N GLN A 246 -9.12 -6.03 0.57
CA GLN A 246 -8.52 -7.33 0.83
C GLN A 246 -7.45 -7.65 -0.22
N GLU A 247 -6.39 -8.35 0.20
CA GLU A 247 -5.25 -8.73 -0.66
C GLU A 247 -5.33 -10.18 -1.15
N ILE A 248 -6.23 -10.97 -0.55
CA ILE A 248 -6.52 -12.35 -0.95
C ILE A 248 -8.02 -12.46 -1.15
N LEU A 249 -8.44 -13.02 -2.28
CA LEU A 249 -9.84 -13.17 -2.64
C LEU A 249 -10.08 -14.55 -3.26
N GLU A 250 -11.11 -15.25 -2.82
CA GLU A 250 -11.53 -16.50 -3.46
C GLU A 250 -12.20 -16.20 -4.80
N ILE A 251 -11.96 -17.04 -5.81
CA ILE A 251 -12.48 -16.82 -7.17
C ILE A 251 -14.01 -16.69 -7.20
N GLY A 252 -14.50 -15.67 -7.93
CA GLY A 252 -15.90 -15.27 -7.97
C GLY A 252 -16.35 -14.38 -6.80
N GLY A 253 -15.47 -14.07 -5.85
CA GLY A 253 -15.69 -13.00 -4.89
C GLY A 253 -15.60 -11.61 -5.54
N ASN A 254 -16.16 -10.61 -4.88
CA ASN A 254 -16.10 -9.21 -5.30
C ASN A 254 -15.08 -8.45 -4.46
N VAL A 255 -14.29 -7.58 -5.09
CA VAL A 255 -13.41 -6.61 -4.41
C VAL A 255 -13.82 -5.20 -4.80
N THR A 256 -13.90 -4.33 -3.80
CA THR A 256 -14.08 -2.89 -4.02
C THR A 256 -12.71 -2.23 -4.09
N ILE A 257 -12.42 -1.63 -5.23
CA ILE A 257 -11.27 -0.76 -5.47
C ILE A 257 -11.73 0.67 -5.19
N THR A 258 -11.04 1.38 -4.32
CA THR A 258 -11.31 2.79 -4.02
C THR A 258 -10.06 3.63 -4.21
N GLY A 259 -10.23 4.94 -4.30
CA GLY A 259 -9.10 5.84 -4.36
C GLY A 259 -9.52 7.29 -4.23
N ASN A 260 -8.53 8.16 -4.21
CA ASN A 260 -8.70 9.61 -4.08
C ASN A 260 -7.70 10.33 -4.98
N LEU A 261 -8.19 11.34 -5.70
CA LEU A 261 -7.40 12.28 -6.50
C LEU A 261 -7.49 13.67 -5.87
N THR A 262 -6.34 14.28 -5.60
CA THR A 262 -6.25 15.67 -5.15
C THR A 262 -5.26 16.46 -6.00
N ILE A 263 -5.53 17.75 -6.16
CA ILE A 263 -4.65 18.73 -6.81
C ILE A 263 -4.22 19.73 -5.76
N GLN A 264 -2.91 19.84 -5.51
CA GLN A 264 -2.36 20.62 -4.38
C GLN A 264 -3.07 20.33 -3.04
N GLY A 265 -3.48 19.08 -2.83
CA GLY A 265 -4.18 18.63 -1.62
C GLY A 265 -5.69 18.89 -1.61
N GLN A 266 -6.24 19.61 -2.59
CA GLN A 266 -7.68 19.86 -2.70
C GLN A 266 -8.38 18.76 -3.51
N PRO A 267 -9.58 18.31 -3.10
CA PRO A 267 -10.35 17.32 -3.85
C PRO A 267 -10.76 17.86 -5.22
N THR A 268 -10.79 16.99 -6.22
CA THR A 268 -11.16 17.39 -7.60
C THR A 268 -12.28 16.50 -8.11
N GLN A 269 -13.38 17.12 -8.56
CA GLN A 269 -14.60 16.45 -9.01
C GLN A 269 -14.62 16.28 -10.54
N ASN A 270 -15.30 15.23 -11.01
CA ASN A 270 -15.55 14.92 -12.42
C ASN A 270 -14.27 14.66 -13.23
N GLU A 271 -13.19 14.26 -12.56
CA GLU A 271 -11.95 13.85 -13.21
C GLU A 271 -12.02 12.38 -13.61
N THR A 272 -11.50 12.08 -14.80
CA THR A 272 -11.56 10.73 -15.38
C THR A 272 -10.33 9.92 -14.97
N VAL A 273 -10.52 9.01 -14.01
CA VAL A 273 -9.47 8.10 -13.53
C VAL A 273 -9.60 6.74 -14.19
N ILE A 274 -8.50 6.22 -14.74
CA ILE A 274 -8.43 4.90 -15.34
C ILE A 274 -7.89 3.93 -14.28
N ILE A 275 -8.63 2.87 -13.99
CA ILE A 275 -8.15 1.77 -13.16
C ILE A 275 -7.57 0.72 -14.10
N LEU A 276 -6.32 0.36 -13.85
CA LEU A 276 -5.54 -0.56 -14.65
C LEU A 276 -5.27 -1.84 -13.85
N ASN A 277 -5.23 -2.98 -14.52
CA ASN A 277 -4.76 -4.23 -13.95
C ASN A 277 -3.74 -4.91 -14.87
N ARG A 278 -2.96 -5.83 -14.30
CA ARG A 278 -2.13 -6.78 -15.04
C ARG A 278 -1.87 -8.01 -14.19
N ILE A 279 -1.52 -9.13 -14.81
CA ILE A 279 -1.02 -10.29 -14.06
C ILE A 279 0.40 -9.95 -13.57
N LYS A 280 0.69 -10.25 -12.30
CA LYS A 280 1.95 -9.93 -11.65
C LYS A 280 3.13 -10.50 -12.45
N GLY A 281 4.07 -9.63 -12.81
CA GLY A 281 5.24 -9.97 -13.65
C GLY A 281 5.06 -9.66 -15.13
N GLN A 282 3.85 -9.34 -15.59
CA GLN A 282 3.66 -8.79 -16.94
C GLN A 282 4.06 -7.31 -17.01
N THR A 283 4.43 -6.86 -18.20
CA THR A 283 4.85 -5.46 -18.44
C THR A 283 3.70 -4.58 -18.91
N ILE A 284 2.71 -5.16 -19.58
CA ILE A 284 1.57 -4.45 -20.17
C ILE A 284 0.46 -4.29 -19.11
N TRP A 285 -0.07 -3.08 -19.01
CA TRP A 285 -1.26 -2.77 -18.21
C TRP A 285 -2.50 -2.81 -19.10
N GLU A 286 -3.55 -3.47 -18.64
CA GLU A 286 -4.86 -3.51 -19.28
C GLU A 286 -5.80 -2.50 -18.62
N ASN A 287 -6.70 -1.92 -19.42
CA ASN A 287 -7.75 -1.06 -18.90
C ASN A 287 -8.84 -1.91 -18.26
N LEU A 288 -8.88 -1.90 -16.92
CA LEU A 288 -9.91 -2.60 -16.17
C LEU A 288 -11.23 -1.84 -16.22
N THR A 289 -11.19 -0.53 -15.99
CA THR A 289 -12.35 0.36 -16.08
C THR A 289 -11.93 1.83 -16.06
N THR A 290 -12.90 2.72 -16.30
CA THR A 290 -12.76 4.17 -16.13
C THR A 290 -13.86 4.68 -15.21
N VAL A 291 -13.50 5.53 -14.25
CA VAL A 291 -14.39 6.08 -13.22
C VAL A 291 -14.23 7.59 -13.11
N LEU A 292 -15.28 8.27 -12.63
CA LEU A 292 -15.24 9.69 -12.33
C LEU A 292 -15.06 9.92 -10.82
N THR A 293 -14.28 10.95 -10.47
CA THR A 293 -14.21 11.42 -9.08
C THR A 293 -15.48 12.16 -8.68
N ASN A 294 -15.92 11.96 -7.45
CA ASN A 294 -17.05 12.71 -6.87
C ASN A 294 -16.58 14.06 -6.28
N ALA A 295 -17.50 14.80 -5.64
CA ALA A 295 -17.21 16.10 -5.01
C ALA A 295 -16.11 16.07 -3.94
N SER A 296 -15.82 14.90 -3.36
CA SER A 296 -14.75 14.70 -2.38
C SER A 296 -13.43 14.24 -3.00
N GLY A 297 -13.32 14.19 -4.33
CA GLY A 297 -12.13 13.69 -5.04
C GLY A 297 -12.00 12.17 -5.08
N THR A 298 -12.96 11.45 -4.49
CA THR A 298 -12.89 9.99 -4.35
C THR A 298 -13.59 9.27 -5.50
N PHE A 299 -13.14 8.04 -5.76
CA PHE A 299 -13.73 7.13 -6.74
C PHE A 299 -13.81 5.70 -6.20
N GLN A 300 -14.71 4.89 -6.76
CA GLN A 300 -14.85 3.48 -6.41
C GLN A 300 -15.26 2.63 -7.61
N TYR A 301 -14.84 1.37 -7.61
CA TYR A 301 -15.23 0.36 -8.58
C TYR A 301 -15.31 -1.02 -7.92
N ALA A 302 -16.39 -1.76 -8.20
CA ALA A 302 -16.54 -3.15 -7.78
C ALA A 302 -16.07 -4.08 -8.90
N TRP A 303 -15.14 -4.98 -8.58
CA TRP A 303 -14.54 -5.90 -9.54
C TRP A 303 -14.66 -7.35 -9.09
N ILE A 304 -15.06 -8.23 -10.02
CA ILE A 304 -15.13 -9.69 -9.83
C ILE A 304 -14.11 -10.35 -10.77
N PRO A 305 -12.96 -10.80 -10.26
CA PRO A 305 -11.95 -11.49 -11.05
C PRO A 305 -12.47 -12.85 -11.56
N THR A 306 -12.17 -13.16 -12.82
CA THR A 306 -12.67 -14.37 -13.51
C THR A 306 -11.63 -15.49 -13.63
N THR A 307 -10.37 -15.22 -13.31
CA THR A 307 -9.26 -16.20 -13.36
C THR A 307 -8.46 -16.20 -12.07
N ILE A 308 -7.82 -17.33 -11.77
CA ILE A 308 -6.96 -17.52 -10.59
C ILE A 308 -5.57 -17.05 -10.93
N GLU A 309 -5.29 -15.79 -10.61
CA GLU A 309 -4.02 -15.15 -10.85
C GLU A 309 -3.68 -14.21 -9.69
N THR A 310 -2.44 -13.75 -9.62
CA THR A 310 -2.08 -12.59 -8.82
C THR A 310 -2.11 -11.35 -9.70
N TYR A 311 -2.97 -10.39 -9.38
CA TYR A 311 -3.12 -9.14 -10.13
C TYR A 311 -2.40 -7.99 -9.41
N GLU A 312 -1.75 -7.14 -10.20
CA GLU A 312 -1.31 -5.81 -9.80
C GLU A 312 -2.33 -4.78 -10.29
N LEU A 313 -2.69 -3.82 -9.43
CA LEU A 313 -3.70 -2.80 -9.66
C LEU A 313 -3.07 -1.41 -9.48
N MET A 314 -3.42 -0.49 -10.36
CA MET A 314 -2.97 0.91 -10.31
C MET A 314 -4.10 1.81 -10.83
N ALA A 315 -4.22 3.00 -10.25
CA ALA A 315 -5.03 4.06 -10.82
C ALA A 315 -4.12 5.05 -11.57
N SER A 316 -4.57 5.54 -12.71
CA SER A 316 -3.88 6.53 -13.53
C SER A 316 -4.81 7.67 -13.90
N TRP A 317 -4.30 8.89 -13.79
CA TRP A 317 -4.95 10.12 -14.26
C TRP A 317 -3.98 10.89 -15.14
N GLN A 318 -4.43 11.31 -16.32
CA GLN A 318 -3.57 11.89 -17.35
C GLN A 318 -3.19 13.37 -17.08
N GLY A 319 -3.72 13.97 -16.02
CA GLY A 319 -3.57 15.40 -15.81
C GLY A 319 -4.49 16.20 -16.72
N ASN A 320 -4.28 17.51 -16.74
CA ASN A 320 -4.96 18.42 -17.65
C ASN A 320 -4.00 19.54 -18.10
N GLU A 321 -4.53 20.57 -18.75
CA GLU A 321 -3.73 21.71 -19.19
C GLU A 321 -2.97 22.36 -18.02
N THR A 322 -3.58 22.44 -16.84
CA THR A 322 -3.01 23.14 -15.68
C THR A 322 -2.32 22.23 -14.66
N THR A 323 -2.43 20.90 -14.78
CA THR A 323 -2.01 19.94 -13.74
C THR A 323 -1.24 18.78 -14.35
N TYR A 324 -0.16 18.33 -13.68
CA TYR A 324 0.59 17.14 -14.09
C TYR A 324 -0.24 15.86 -13.98
N PRO A 325 0.07 14.80 -14.76
CA PRO A 325 -0.50 13.47 -14.55
C PRO A 325 -0.10 12.89 -13.20
N ALA A 326 -0.89 11.94 -12.70
CA ALA A 326 -0.56 11.16 -11.51
C ALA A 326 -0.91 9.69 -11.70
N ASN A 327 -0.02 8.84 -11.19
CA ASN A 327 -0.27 7.41 -11.02
C ASN A 327 -0.26 7.09 -9.52
N SER A 328 -1.14 6.19 -9.10
CA SER A 328 -1.11 5.68 -7.73
C SER A 328 0.07 4.74 -7.51
N THR A 329 0.31 4.38 -6.25
CA THR A 329 1.07 3.18 -5.91
C THR A 329 0.38 1.93 -6.45
N ILE A 330 1.15 0.86 -6.63
CA ILE A 330 0.63 -0.44 -7.06
C ILE A 330 0.11 -1.21 -5.84
N ARG A 331 -1.09 -1.80 -5.97
CA ARG A 331 -1.64 -2.75 -4.98
C ARG A 331 -1.73 -4.14 -5.61
N THR A 332 -1.47 -5.18 -4.82
CA THR A 332 -1.52 -6.56 -5.30
C THR A 332 -2.72 -7.28 -4.68
N ILE A 333 -3.43 -8.06 -5.48
CA ILE A 333 -4.48 -8.97 -5.01
C ILE A 333 -4.25 -10.36 -5.59
N SER A 334 -4.25 -11.38 -4.73
CA SER A 334 -4.09 -12.78 -5.14
C SER A 334 -5.44 -13.49 -5.15
N ILE A 335 -5.80 -14.05 -6.29
CA ILE A 335 -7.02 -14.83 -6.42
C ILE A 335 -6.72 -16.29 -6.11
N THR A 336 -7.46 -16.87 -5.17
CA THR A 336 -7.26 -18.25 -4.73
C THR A 336 -8.47 -19.12 -5.07
N LYS A 337 -8.27 -20.44 -5.08
CA LYS A 337 -9.38 -21.38 -5.15
C LYS A 337 -10.31 -21.20 -3.96
N ARG A 338 -11.61 -21.40 -4.17
CA ARG A 338 -12.62 -21.43 -3.11
C ARG A 338 -12.28 -22.51 -2.09
N LYS A 339 -12.47 -22.21 -0.81
CA LYS A 339 -12.28 -23.23 0.22
C LYS A 339 -13.34 -24.31 0.10
N SER A 340 -12.93 -25.54 0.37
CA SER A 340 -13.82 -26.69 0.51
C SER A 340 -13.64 -27.33 1.88
N ASN A 341 -14.64 -28.09 2.28
CA ASN A 341 -14.61 -28.89 3.49
C ASN A 341 -15.26 -30.25 3.21
N ILE A 342 -14.68 -31.31 3.74
CA ILE A 342 -15.23 -32.65 3.67
C ILE A 342 -15.42 -33.21 5.08
N THR A 343 -16.58 -33.78 5.35
CA THR A 343 -16.84 -34.51 6.59
C THR A 343 -16.79 -36.00 6.33
N ILE A 344 -16.41 -36.78 7.33
CA ILE A 344 -16.50 -38.25 7.33
C ILE A 344 -17.06 -38.69 8.69
N ASN A 345 -18.05 -39.58 8.66
CA ASN A 345 -18.63 -40.22 9.82
C ASN A 345 -18.70 -41.73 9.58
N VAL A 346 -18.34 -42.49 10.61
CA VAL A 346 -18.22 -43.95 10.53
C VAL A 346 -19.04 -44.57 11.65
N THR A 347 -19.96 -45.48 11.33
CA THR A 347 -20.92 -46.03 12.30
C THR A 347 -21.25 -47.50 12.01
N PRO A 348 -21.26 -48.39 13.03
CA PRO A 348 -20.88 -48.13 14.42
C PRO A 348 -19.35 -48.05 14.62
N PRO A 349 -18.87 -47.40 15.71
CA PRO A 349 -17.42 -47.23 15.96
C PRO A 349 -16.72 -48.52 16.41
N GLN A 350 -17.47 -49.54 16.80
CA GLN A 350 -16.94 -50.84 17.17
C GLN A 350 -17.79 -51.94 16.53
N ILE A 351 -17.12 -52.93 15.94
CA ILE A 351 -17.73 -54.08 15.27
C ILE A 351 -16.89 -55.34 15.50
N TYR A 352 -17.46 -56.51 15.20
CA TYR A 352 -16.71 -57.75 15.04
C TYR A 352 -16.32 -57.99 13.58
N ILE A 353 -15.29 -58.81 13.34
CA ILE A 353 -14.93 -59.25 11.99
C ILE A 353 -16.17 -59.82 11.27
N GLY A 354 -16.40 -59.37 10.03
CA GLY A 354 -17.53 -59.79 9.21
C GLY A 354 -18.80 -58.97 9.41
N GLU A 355 -18.83 -58.01 10.34
CA GLU A 355 -19.92 -57.03 10.41
C GLU A 355 -19.64 -55.83 9.49
N ASN A 356 -20.72 -55.16 9.09
CA ASN A 356 -20.66 -53.99 8.22
C ASN A 356 -20.50 -52.70 9.02
N VAL A 357 -19.63 -51.82 8.53
CA VAL A 357 -19.54 -50.44 8.99
C VAL A 357 -19.97 -49.50 7.86
N THR A 358 -20.80 -48.53 8.22
CA THR A 358 -21.29 -47.50 7.32
C THR A 358 -20.38 -46.29 7.38
N ILE A 359 -19.88 -45.85 6.23
CA ILE A 359 -19.13 -44.61 6.05
C ILE A 359 -20.04 -43.62 5.32
N THR A 360 -20.20 -42.45 5.91
CA THR A 360 -20.98 -41.34 5.35
C THR A 360 -20.16 -40.07 5.40
N GLY A 361 -20.48 -39.10 4.55
CA GLY A 361 -19.87 -37.79 4.65
C GLY A 361 -20.45 -36.82 3.65
N LYS A 362 -19.97 -35.58 3.71
CA LYS A 362 -20.46 -34.49 2.89
C LYS A 362 -19.32 -33.58 2.45
N LEU A 363 -19.29 -33.26 1.16
CA LEU A 363 -18.45 -32.22 0.59
C LEU A 363 -19.22 -30.90 0.53
N THR A 364 -18.57 -29.82 0.98
CA THR A 364 -19.07 -28.44 0.90
C THR A 364 -18.03 -27.56 0.20
N PRO A 365 -18.41 -26.76 -0.82
CA PRO A 365 -19.76 -26.63 -1.39
C PRO A 365 -20.22 -27.91 -2.11
N ALA A 366 -21.53 -28.14 -2.09
CA ALA A 366 -22.15 -29.32 -2.70
C ALA A 366 -21.99 -29.30 -4.23
N LYS A 367 -21.54 -30.42 -4.79
CA LYS A 367 -21.41 -30.62 -6.23
C LYS A 367 -21.53 -32.10 -6.54
N GLU A 368 -22.31 -32.43 -7.57
CA GLU A 368 -22.64 -33.80 -7.95
C GLU A 368 -21.49 -34.47 -8.73
N GLY A 369 -21.36 -35.78 -8.56
CA GLY A 369 -20.49 -36.64 -9.36
C GLY A 369 -19.00 -36.48 -9.08
N LEU A 370 -18.61 -35.85 -7.96
CA LEU A 370 -17.21 -35.69 -7.60
C LEU A 370 -16.65 -36.95 -6.95
N ASN A 371 -15.43 -37.32 -7.32
CA ASN A 371 -14.74 -38.49 -6.80
C ASN A 371 -14.15 -38.19 -5.41
N ILE A 372 -14.62 -38.91 -4.40
CA ILE A 372 -14.07 -38.88 -3.04
C ILE A 372 -13.27 -40.16 -2.83
N THR A 373 -11.99 -40.03 -2.53
CA THR A 373 -11.12 -41.17 -2.22
C THR A 373 -11.22 -41.48 -0.74
N LEU A 374 -11.66 -42.69 -0.40
CA LEU A 374 -11.63 -43.21 0.95
C LEU A 374 -10.37 -44.04 1.16
N GLU A 375 -9.69 -43.83 2.27
CA GLU A 375 -8.47 -44.53 2.65
C GLU A 375 -8.54 -44.96 4.12
N TYR A 376 -7.73 -45.94 4.48
CA TYR A 376 -7.58 -46.38 5.88
C TYR A 376 -6.12 -46.60 6.25
N GLN A 377 -5.83 -46.51 7.54
CA GLN A 377 -4.58 -46.98 8.14
C GLN A 377 -4.89 -47.77 9.41
N MET A 378 -4.05 -48.75 9.71
CA MET A 378 -4.16 -49.60 10.91
C MET A 378 -3.24 -49.06 12.00
N LEU A 379 -3.68 -49.15 13.26
CA LEU A 379 -2.87 -48.80 14.44
C LEU A 379 -2.31 -50.08 15.07
N TYR A 380 -0.99 -50.24 15.06
CA TYR A 380 -0.33 -51.31 15.83
C TYR A 380 -0.11 -50.86 17.27
N GLU A 381 -0.29 -51.75 18.25
CA GLU A 381 -0.15 -51.44 19.68
C GLU A 381 1.30 -51.55 20.19
N SER A 382 2.21 -52.18 19.43
CA SER A 382 3.62 -52.31 19.82
C SER A 382 4.57 -52.35 18.61
N PRO A 383 5.29 -51.25 18.33
CA PRO A 383 5.11 -49.92 18.93
C PRO A 383 3.78 -49.29 18.50
N PHE A 384 3.26 -48.34 19.30
CA PHE A 384 2.08 -47.53 18.93
C PHE A 384 2.37 -46.71 17.68
N GLN A 385 1.99 -47.22 16.51
CA GLN A 385 2.23 -46.56 15.24
C GLN A 385 1.13 -46.86 14.22
N PHE A 386 0.79 -45.87 13.41
CA PHE A 386 -0.07 -46.06 12.25
C PHE A 386 0.72 -46.61 11.07
N THR A 387 0.09 -47.47 10.28
CA THR A 387 0.60 -47.85 8.95
C THR A 387 0.50 -46.69 7.97
N THR A 388 1.10 -46.84 6.79
CA THR A 388 0.78 -45.96 5.67
C THR A 388 -0.70 -46.07 5.29
N TRP A 389 -1.24 -44.99 4.75
CA TRP A 389 -2.58 -44.97 4.16
C TRP A 389 -2.67 -45.99 3.02
N LYS A 390 -3.73 -46.78 3.05
CA LYS A 390 -4.09 -47.73 2.00
C LYS A 390 -5.41 -47.29 1.37
N PRO A 391 -5.53 -47.36 0.04
CA PRO A 391 -6.79 -47.05 -0.63
C PRO A 391 -7.86 -48.05 -0.20
N LEU A 392 -9.03 -47.53 0.20
CA LEU A 392 -10.21 -48.33 0.48
C LEU A 392 -11.07 -48.45 -0.77
N THR A 393 -11.50 -47.30 -1.31
CA THR A 393 -12.36 -47.21 -2.50
C THR A 393 -12.49 -45.75 -2.97
N THR A 394 -13.14 -45.53 -4.10
CA THR A 394 -13.61 -44.21 -4.55
C THR A 394 -15.14 -44.20 -4.59
N VAL A 395 -15.75 -43.16 -4.04
CA VAL A 395 -17.20 -42.93 -4.08
C VAL A 395 -17.52 -41.61 -4.76
N HIS A 396 -18.79 -41.43 -5.15
CA HIS A 396 -19.25 -40.21 -5.82
C HIS A 396 -20.21 -39.43 -4.92
N THR A 397 -20.10 -38.11 -4.97
CA THR A 397 -21.07 -37.23 -4.32
C THR A 397 -22.39 -37.17 -5.09
N ASN A 398 -23.51 -37.10 -4.38
CA ASN A 398 -24.81 -36.76 -4.95
C ASN A 398 -24.96 -35.23 -5.15
N SER A 399 -26.13 -34.78 -5.63
CA SER A 399 -26.44 -33.35 -5.82
C SER A 399 -26.32 -32.49 -4.56
N ASN A 400 -26.45 -33.09 -3.37
CA ASN A 400 -26.32 -32.43 -2.08
C ASN A 400 -24.88 -32.47 -1.52
N GLY A 401 -23.92 -33.04 -2.27
CA GLY A 401 -22.54 -33.22 -1.85
C GLY A 401 -22.32 -34.42 -0.92
N ASP A 402 -23.35 -35.21 -0.62
CA ASP A 402 -23.26 -36.34 0.30
C ASP A 402 -22.70 -37.57 -0.42
N TYR A 403 -21.94 -38.40 0.30
CA TYR A 403 -21.40 -39.66 -0.18
C TYR A 403 -21.53 -40.77 0.87
N PHE A 404 -21.54 -42.02 0.42
CA PHE A 404 -21.82 -43.19 1.25
C PHE A 404 -21.05 -44.42 0.77
N TYR A 405 -20.59 -45.25 1.72
CA TYR A 405 -19.98 -46.55 1.46
C TYR A 405 -20.25 -47.53 2.61
N ILE A 406 -20.48 -48.80 2.30
CA ILE A 406 -20.51 -49.89 3.30
C ILE A 406 -19.20 -50.64 3.19
N TRP A 407 -18.45 -50.68 4.30
CA TRP A 407 -17.20 -51.41 4.39
C TRP A 407 -17.34 -52.60 5.33
N GLN A 408 -16.74 -53.73 4.98
CA GLN A 408 -16.71 -54.94 5.80
C GLN A 408 -15.25 -55.36 6.02
N PRO A 409 -14.62 -55.01 7.16
CA PRO A 409 -13.24 -55.36 7.43
C PRO A 409 -13.06 -56.84 7.77
N GLU A 410 -12.03 -57.46 7.22
CA GLU A 410 -11.72 -58.88 7.41
C GLU A 410 -10.65 -59.14 8.49
N THR A 411 -9.99 -58.10 8.98
CA THR A 411 -8.89 -58.20 9.95
C THR A 411 -9.20 -57.41 11.20
N ALA A 412 -9.07 -58.05 12.37
CA ALA A 412 -9.22 -57.36 13.66
C ALA A 412 -8.07 -56.38 13.86
N ASN A 413 -8.40 -55.11 14.05
CA ASN A 413 -7.46 -54.04 14.33
C ASN A 413 -8.21 -52.75 14.73
N MET A 414 -7.48 -51.73 15.15
CA MET A 414 -7.98 -50.36 15.20
C MET A 414 -7.66 -49.64 13.89
N TYR A 415 -8.67 -49.02 13.28
CA TYR A 415 -8.58 -48.35 11.99
C TYR A 415 -8.86 -46.86 12.14
N LEU A 416 -8.08 -46.04 11.43
CA LEU A 416 -8.41 -44.64 11.16
C LEU A 416 -8.76 -44.52 9.68
N LEU A 417 -9.93 -43.95 9.37
CA LEU A 417 -10.37 -43.73 8.00
C LEU A 417 -10.24 -42.25 7.64
N ARG A 418 -10.02 -41.96 6.36
CA ARG A 418 -9.95 -40.61 5.82
C ARG A 418 -10.69 -40.53 4.50
N ALA A 419 -11.39 -39.43 4.31
CA ALA A 419 -11.94 -39.02 3.04
C ALA A 419 -11.12 -37.87 2.46
N ASN A 420 -10.79 -37.96 1.17
CA ASN A 420 -10.02 -36.94 0.46
C ASN A 420 -10.73 -36.56 -0.83
N TRP A 421 -10.69 -35.26 -1.13
CA TRP A 421 -11.05 -34.73 -2.43
C TRP A 421 -9.93 -33.81 -2.92
N LEU A 422 -9.44 -34.04 -4.14
CA LEU A 422 -8.30 -33.31 -4.72
C LEU A 422 -8.65 -31.90 -5.22
N GLY A 423 -9.88 -31.45 -5.02
CA GLY A 423 -10.37 -30.18 -5.54
C GLY A 423 -10.62 -30.21 -7.05
N ASP A 424 -10.86 -29.04 -7.61
CA ASP A 424 -11.00 -28.83 -9.06
C ASP A 424 -10.30 -27.53 -9.49
N ASN A 425 -10.59 -27.04 -10.70
CA ASN A 425 -9.95 -25.83 -11.22
C ASN A 425 -10.25 -24.57 -10.38
N VAL A 426 -11.36 -24.55 -9.62
CA VAL A 426 -11.84 -23.36 -8.90
C VAL A 426 -11.99 -23.56 -7.39
N THR A 427 -11.93 -24.80 -6.91
CA THR A 427 -12.14 -25.17 -5.51
C THR A 427 -10.94 -25.96 -5.00
N ALA A 428 -10.46 -25.63 -3.80
CA ALA A 428 -9.29 -26.25 -3.20
C ALA A 428 -9.55 -27.71 -2.83
N GLU A 429 -8.47 -28.47 -2.66
CA GLU A 429 -8.53 -29.82 -2.09
C GLU A 429 -8.89 -29.77 -0.60
N CYS A 430 -9.48 -30.85 -0.10
CA CYS A 430 -9.79 -31.01 1.31
C CYS A 430 -9.71 -32.48 1.72
N SER A 431 -9.35 -32.72 2.98
CA SER A 431 -9.35 -34.05 3.58
C SER A 431 -9.83 -33.99 5.02
N ASN A 432 -10.40 -35.08 5.51
CA ASN A 432 -10.79 -35.21 6.90
C ASN A 432 -10.78 -36.68 7.33
N SER A 433 -10.47 -36.91 8.59
CA SER A 433 -10.34 -38.24 9.18
C SER A 433 -11.46 -38.53 10.18
N SER A 434 -11.86 -39.79 10.28
CA SER A 434 -12.82 -40.27 11.27
C SER A 434 -12.22 -40.34 12.67
N GLY A 435 -13.02 -40.70 13.67
CA GLY A 435 -12.51 -41.32 14.90
C GLY A 435 -11.88 -42.70 14.63
N LEU A 436 -11.33 -43.34 15.66
CA LEU A 436 -10.84 -44.72 15.56
C LEU A 436 -12.02 -45.70 15.54
N ILE A 437 -11.95 -46.69 14.65
CA ILE A 437 -12.89 -47.80 14.54
C ILE A 437 -12.22 -49.04 15.10
N THR A 438 -12.84 -49.72 16.06
CA THR A 438 -12.33 -50.99 16.60
C THR A 438 -13.01 -52.16 15.90
N VAL A 439 -12.21 -53.00 15.23
CA VAL A 439 -12.68 -54.29 14.69
C VAL A 439 -12.17 -55.39 15.62
N ASN A 440 -13.07 -55.98 16.37
CA ASN A 440 -12.77 -57.03 17.34
C ASN A 440 -12.77 -58.41 16.67
N LYS A 441 -11.93 -59.31 17.16
CA LYS A 441 -12.08 -60.73 16.88
C LYS A 441 -13.41 -61.22 17.45
N LEU A 442 -14.03 -62.18 16.77
CA LEU A 442 -15.26 -62.81 17.22
C LEU A 442 -15.06 -63.43 18.62
N PRO A 443 -16.03 -63.27 19.55
CA PRO A 443 -15.97 -63.95 20.84
C PRO A 443 -16.01 -65.45 20.62
N SER A 444 -15.36 -66.19 21.50
CA SER A 444 -15.32 -67.65 21.45
C SER A 444 -15.68 -68.23 22.81
N ASN A 445 -16.26 -69.42 22.79
CA ASN A 445 -16.61 -70.18 23.99
C ASN A 445 -16.18 -71.64 23.82
N ILE A 446 -15.72 -72.25 24.90
CA ILE A 446 -15.32 -73.65 24.94
C ILE A 446 -15.98 -74.35 26.12
N THR A 447 -16.68 -75.45 25.84
CA THR A 447 -17.39 -76.24 26.84
C THR A 447 -16.62 -77.50 27.17
N ILE A 448 -16.65 -77.97 28.42
CA ILE A 448 -16.05 -79.25 28.81
C ILE A 448 -17.05 -80.09 29.60
N LYS A 449 -17.03 -81.41 29.40
CA LYS A 449 -17.80 -82.41 30.15
C LYS A 449 -16.99 -83.70 30.30
N ALA A 450 -17.34 -84.50 31.30
CA ALA A 450 -16.73 -85.81 31.53
C ALA A 450 -17.80 -86.87 31.73
N GLU A 451 -17.62 -88.03 31.10
CA GLU A 451 -18.57 -89.14 31.21
C GLU A 451 -17.82 -90.48 31.41
N PRO A 452 -18.12 -91.24 32.47
CA PRO A 452 -19.08 -90.94 33.55
C PRO A 452 -18.56 -89.90 34.57
N GLU A 453 -19.46 -89.16 35.23
CA GLU A 453 -19.12 -88.09 36.20
C GLU A 453 -18.42 -88.59 37.47
N LYS A 454 -18.58 -89.88 37.80
CA LYS A 454 -17.88 -90.57 38.90
C LYS A 454 -17.19 -91.80 38.35
N ILE A 455 -15.94 -92.00 38.73
CA ILE A 455 -15.14 -93.09 38.19
C ILE A 455 -14.33 -93.80 39.27
N THR A 456 -14.22 -95.12 39.14
CA THR A 456 -13.34 -95.94 39.97
C THR A 456 -11.96 -96.06 39.31
N LEU A 457 -10.90 -96.06 40.12
CA LEU A 457 -9.51 -96.23 39.67
C LEU A 457 -9.39 -97.45 38.74
N GLY A 458 -8.84 -97.24 37.55
CA GLY A 458 -8.67 -98.27 36.51
C GLY A 458 -9.70 -98.26 35.39
N ALA A 459 -10.81 -97.51 35.52
CA ALA A 459 -11.77 -97.28 34.43
C ALA A 459 -11.37 -96.09 33.55
N ASN A 460 -11.89 -96.05 32.31
CA ASN A 460 -11.68 -94.93 31.38
C ASN A 460 -12.80 -93.90 31.54
N ILE A 461 -12.44 -92.61 31.54
CA ILE A 461 -13.35 -91.47 31.49
C ILE A 461 -13.19 -90.77 30.15
N THR A 462 -14.31 -90.39 29.52
CA THR A 462 -14.28 -89.60 28.29
C THR A 462 -14.44 -88.14 28.64
N ILE A 463 -13.40 -87.35 28.41
CA ILE A 463 -13.46 -85.89 28.46
C ILE A 463 -13.85 -85.41 27.07
N SER A 464 -14.92 -84.62 26.97
CA SER A 464 -15.36 -84.09 25.68
C SER A 464 -15.85 -82.66 25.83
N GLY A 465 -15.99 -81.99 24.70
CA GLY A 465 -16.35 -80.58 24.66
C GLY A 465 -16.62 -80.09 23.26
N SER A 466 -16.87 -78.80 23.14
CA SER A 466 -17.16 -78.15 21.87
C SER A 466 -16.67 -76.71 21.89
N ILE A 467 -16.38 -76.19 20.70
CA ILE A 467 -16.05 -74.79 20.50
C ILE A 467 -17.13 -74.07 19.70
N SER A 468 -17.44 -72.83 20.10
CA SER A 468 -18.27 -71.90 19.35
C SER A 468 -17.51 -70.59 19.14
N PRO A 469 -17.40 -70.05 17.91
CA PRO A 469 -17.91 -70.61 16.65
C PRO A 469 -17.24 -71.93 16.27
N THR A 470 -17.96 -72.83 15.60
CA THR A 470 -17.47 -74.15 15.17
C THR A 470 -16.22 -74.02 14.29
N ARG A 471 -15.14 -74.72 14.66
CA ARG A 471 -13.89 -74.79 13.89
C ARG A 471 -13.40 -76.23 13.78
N LEU A 472 -12.94 -76.60 12.58
CA LEU A 472 -12.33 -77.90 12.30
C LEU A 472 -10.81 -77.85 12.55
N ASN A 473 -10.25 -78.93 13.09
CA ASN A 473 -8.81 -79.16 13.24
C ASN A 473 -8.07 -78.11 14.10
N ILE A 474 -8.75 -77.49 15.07
CA ILE A 474 -8.07 -76.61 16.03
C ILE A 474 -7.56 -77.41 17.22
N ASN A 475 -6.39 -77.03 17.74
CA ASN A 475 -5.80 -77.66 18.92
C ASN A 475 -6.42 -77.07 20.19
N VAL A 476 -7.14 -77.89 20.94
CA VAL A 476 -7.63 -77.60 22.30
C VAL A 476 -6.69 -78.24 23.31
N THR A 477 -6.25 -77.47 24.29
CA THR A 477 -5.44 -77.96 25.40
C THR A 477 -6.34 -78.31 26.58
N ILE A 478 -6.32 -79.56 27.03
CA ILE A 478 -6.96 -80.03 28.24
C ILE A 478 -5.89 -80.13 29.34
N LEU A 479 -5.97 -79.23 30.31
CA LEU A 479 -5.16 -79.25 31.52
C LEU A 479 -5.87 -80.08 32.59
N ILE A 480 -5.20 -81.14 33.06
CA ILE A 480 -5.66 -81.98 34.18
C ILE A 480 -4.73 -81.73 35.37
N SER A 481 -5.27 -81.42 36.54
CA SER A 481 -4.51 -81.17 37.77
C SER A 481 -5.17 -81.81 39.00
N ILE A 482 -4.39 -82.17 40.01
CA ILE A 482 -4.91 -82.76 41.26
C ILE A 482 -5.04 -81.66 42.32
N VAL A 483 -6.20 -81.53 42.97
CA VAL A 483 -6.56 -80.40 43.86
C VAL A 483 -5.61 -80.22 45.05
N ASN A 484 -4.84 -81.25 45.42
CA ASN A 484 -3.83 -81.20 46.49
C ASN A 484 -2.50 -81.89 46.10
N GLY A 485 -2.21 -82.00 44.80
CA GLY A 485 -0.98 -82.62 44.30
C GLY A 485 -0.15 -81.67 43.43
N THR A 486 1.09 -82.03 43.13
CA THR A 486 1.97 -81.27 42.21
C THR A 486 1.85 -81.68 40.75
N ASN A 487 1.13 -82.77 40.47
CA ASN A 487 1.04 -83.33 39.13
C ASN A 487 0.00 -82.58 38.29
N SER A 488 0.42 -82.14 37.10
CA SER A 488 -0.46 -81.60 36.07
C SER A 488 -0.06 -82.13 34.69
N TRP A 489 -1.05 -82.33 33.82
CA TRP A 489 -0.85 -82.84 32.47
C TRP A 489 -1.55 -81.94 31.47
N ASN A 490 -0.83 -81.54 30.43
CA ASN A 490 -1.39 -80.84 29.28
C ASN A 490 -1.58 -81.83 28.14
N ILE A 491 -2.84 -82.12 27.82
CA ILE A 491 -3.21 -82.98 26.70
C ILE A 491 -3.71 -82.10 25.57
N THR A 492 -3.24 -82.32 24.34
CA THR A 492 -3.75 -81.60 23.17
C THR A 492 -4.66 -82.51 22.37
N VAL A 493 -5.86 -82.03 22.07
CA VAL A 493 -6.86 -82.73 21.25
C VAL A 493 -7.32 -81.83 20.12
N GLN A 494 -7.69 -82.41 18.99
CA GLN A 494 -8.19 -81.65 17.84
C GLN A 494 -9.71 -81.71 17.76
N THR A 495 -10.32 -80.60 17.37
CA THR A 495 -11.74 -80.58 17.04
C THR A 495 -12.01 -81.25 15.69
N ILE A 496 -13.18 -81.88 15.57
CA ILE A 496 -13.70 -82.39 14.29
C ILE A 496 -14.60 -81.34 13.61
N SER A 497 -15.26 -81.71 12.50
CA SER A 497 -15.96 -80.77 11.61
C SER A 497 -17.10 -79.98 12.25
N ASP A 498 -17.71 -80.53 13.31
CA ASP A 498 -18.78 -79.87 14.07
C ASP A 498 -18.25 -79.01 15.24
N GLY A 499 -16.93 -78.95 15.43
CA GLY A 499 -16.28 -78.18 16.49
C GLY A 499 -16.20 -78.93 17.82
N THR A 500 -16.60 -80.20 17.87
CA THR A 500 -16.47 -81.03 19.08
C THR A 500 -15.08 -81.65 19.19
N TYR A 501 -14.63 -81.90 20.42
CA TYR A 501 -13.39 -82.63 20.71
C TYR A 501 -13.66 -83.68 21.80
N GLN A 502 -12.90 -84.77 21.78
CA GLN A 502 -12.99 -85.81 22.79
C GLN A 502 -11.64 -86.48 23.06
N PHE A 503 -11.46 -86.94 24.29
CA PHE A 503 -10.27 -87.60 24.79
C PHE A 503 -10.66 -88.65 25.84
N SER A 504 -10.23 -89.90 25.63
CA SER A 504 -10.35 -90.94 26.64
C SER A 504 -9.15 -90.87 27.58
N TRP A 505 -9.40 -90.54 28.84
CA TRP A 505 -8.41 -90.47 29.89
C TRP A 505 -8.57 -91.63 30.88
N LYS A 506 -7.47 -92.11 31.46
CA LYS A 506 -7.47 -93.13 32.50
C LYS A 506 -6.71 -92.61 33.71
N PRO A 507 -7.38 -92.29 34.84
CA PRO A 507 -6.72 -91.79 36.02
C PRO A 507 -5.75 -92.82 36.62
N GLU A 508 -4.57 -92.36 37.04
CA GLU A 508 -3.50 -93.21 37.60
C GLU A 508 -3.53 -93.27 39.15
N SER A 509 -4.29 -92.38 39.80
CA SER A 509 -4.43 -92.34 41.26
C SER A 509 -5.83 -91.92 41.71
N VAL A 510 -6.20 -92.27 42.94
CA VAL A 510 -7.42 -91.81 43.62
C VAL A 510 -7.27 -90.34 43.99
N GLY A 511 -8.31 -89.53 43.82
CA GLY A 511 -8.28 -88.12 44.19
C GLY A 511 -9.32 -87.27 43.47
N VAL A 512 -9.31 -85.97 43.80
CA VAL A 512 -10.12 -84.94 43.15
C VAL A 512 -9.26 -84.28 42.07
N TYR A 513 -9.73 -84.32 40.83
CA TYR A 513 -9.05 -83.73 39.68
C TYR A 513 -9.82 -82.51 39.18
N HIS A 514 -9.11 -81.42 38.91
CA HIS A 514 -9.60 -80.26 38.16
C HIS A 514 -9.15 -80.35 36.71
N ILE A 515 -10.12 -80.34 35.80
CA ILE A 515 -9.91 -80.43 34.36
C ILE A 515 -10.42 -79.15 33.72
N LYS A 516 -9.59 -78.53 32.89
CA LYS A 516 -9.93 -77.30 32.18
C LYS A 516 -9.50 -77.41 30.73
N ALA A 517 -10.36 -77.01 29.81
CA ALA A 517 -10.02 -76.90 28.40
C ALA A 517 -9.72 -75.44 28.05
N SER A 518 -8.72 -75.21 27.21
CA SER A 518 -8.39 -73.90 26.70
C SER A 518 -8.02 -73.95 25.22
N TRP A 519 -8.31 -72.85 24.53
CA TRP A 519 -7.89 -72.61 23.17
C TRP A 519 -7.34 -71.19 23.05
N PRO A 520 -6.13 -70.99 22.51
CA PRO A 520 -5.51 -69.66 22.42
C PRO A 520 -6.20 -68.71 21.43
N GLY A 521 -7.17 -69.18 20.64
CA GLY A 521 -7.81 -68.39 19.58
C GLY A 521 -7.02 -68.44 18.26
N ASP A 522 -7.45 -67.63 17.30
CA ASP A 522 -6.79 -67.49 16.00
C ASP A 522 -6.83 -66.03 15.50
N ASN A 523 -6.60 -65.78 14.21
CA ASN A 523 -6.64 -64.45 13.63
C ASN A 523 -8.05 -63.82 13.63
N PHE A 524 -9.11 -64.63 13.77
CA PHE A 524 -10.50 -64.23 13.62
C PHE A 524 -11.30 -64.29 14.92
N THR A 525 -10.87 -65.10 15.89
CA THR A 525 -11.59 -65.41 17.13
C THR A 525 -10.67 -65.30 18.35
N ASN A 526 -11.22 -64.84 19.46
CA ASN A 526 -10.48 -64.70 20.72
C ASN A 526 -10.09 -66.07 21.31
N SER A 527 -9.20 -66.06 22.31
CA SER A 527 -8.97 -67.23 23.16
C SER A 527 -10.21 -67.57 23.98
N ALA A 528 -10.43 -68.85 24.25
CA ALA A 528 -11.50 -69.34 25.13
C ALA A 528 -10.94 -70.29 26.18
N GLU A 529 -11.55 -70.26 27.36
CA GLU A 529 -11.29 -71.20 28.44
C GLU A 529 -12.61 -71.74 28.99
N SER A 530 -12.65 -73.03 29.31
CA SER A 530 -13.84 -73.63 29.89
C SER A 530 -13.93 -73.34 31.38
N GLU A 531 -15.11 -73.56 31.93
CA GLU A 531 -15.27 -73.77 33.38
C GLU A 531 -14.37 -74.92 33.87
N ILE A 532 -14.04 -74.89 35.16
CA ILE A 532 -13.29 -75.99 35.80
C ILE A 532 -14.24 -77.15 36.05
N LEU A 533 -13.93 -78.30 35.46
CA LEU A 533 -14.64 -79.54 35.68
C LEU A 533 -13.95 -80.36 36.78
N THR A 534 -14.71 -80.73 37.80
CA THR A 534 -14.21 -81.57 38.91
C THR A 534 -14.58 -83.03 38.69
N VAL A 535 -13.58 -83.91 38.67
CA VAL A 535 -13.76 -85.37 38.57
C VAL A 535 -13.24 -86.04 39.83
N ASN A 536 -14.10 -86.82 40.48
CA ASN A 536 -13.75 -87.61 41.65
C ASN A 536 -13.42 -89.05 41.25
N VAL A 537 -12.18 -89.47 41.53
CA VAL A 537 -11.71 -90.84 41.28
C VAL A 537 -11.66 -91.58 42.60
N GLU A 538 -12.44 -92.66 42.72
CA GLU A 538 -12.58 -93.46 43.94
C GLU A 538 -11.94 -94.86 43.78
N ASN A 539 -11.73 -95.59 44.89
CA ASN A 539 -11.29 -96.98 44.79
C ASN A 539 -12.40 -97.89 44.22
N PRO A 540 -12.08 -98.91 43.41
CA PRO A 540 -13.07 -99.90 43.00
C PRO A 540 -13.67 -100.63 44.23
N PRO A 541 -14.96 -101.00 44.19
CA PRO A 541 -15.61 -101.70 45.29
C PRO A 541 -14.89 -103.01 45.61
N LYS A 542 -14.66 -103.30 46.90
CA LYS A 542 -14.04 -104.56 47.36
C LYS A 542 -14.91 -105.74 46.94
N MET A 543 -14.33 -106.72 46.24
CA MET A 543 -15.03 -107.93 45.82
C MET A 543 -15.17 -108.89 47.01
N ASP A 544 -16.40 -109.26 47.39
CA ASP A 544 -16.68 -110.11 48.56
C ASP A 544 -16.21 -111.56 48.37
N ALA A 545 -15.50 -112.09 49.38
CA ALA A 545 -14.87 -113.42 49.39
C ALA A 545 -15.84 -114.62 49.27
N LEU A 546 -17.16 -114.38 49.29
CA LEU A 546 -18.19 -115.42 49.25
C LEU A 546 -18.31 -116.11 47.88
N TYR A 547 -17.97 -115.40 46.78
CA TYR A 547 -18.02 -115.94 45.41
C TYR A 547 -16.91 -116.97 45.10
N PHE A 548 -15.77 -116.90 45.78
CA PHE A 548 -14.64 -117.81 45.56
C PHE A 548 -14.92 -119.21 46.13
N PHE A 549 -15.63 -119.29 47.25
CA PHE A 549 -15.96 -120.57 47.89
C PHE A 549 -17.02 -121.37 47.15
N THR A 550 -17.99 -120.70 46.50
CA THR A 550 -19.05 -121.38 45.73
C THR A 550 -18.53 -122.05 44.47
N LEU A 551 -17.50 -121.49 43.81
CA LEU A 551 -16.91 -122.08 42.60
C LEU A 551 -16.11 -123.36 42.92
N LEU A 552 -15.43 -123.40 44.07
CA LEU A 552 -14.56 -124.52 44.47
C LEU A 552 -15.37 -125.79 44.79
N ILE A 553 -16.54 -125.66 45.42
CA ILE A 553 -17.40 -126.79 45.78
C ILE A 553 -17.97 -127.47 44.53
N VAL A 554 -18.36 -126.70 43.50
CA VAL A 554 -18.90 -127.23 42.24
C VAL A 554 -17.86 -128.07 41.50
N VAL A 555 -16.59 -127.65 41.49
CA VAL A 555 -15.50 -128.39 40.83
C VAL A 555 -15.23 -129.73 41.52
N VAL A 556 -15.25 -129.79 42.86
CA VAL A 556 -15.01 -131.04 43.60
C VAL A 556 -16.12 -132.07 43.38
N VAL A 557 -17.39 -131.64 43.30
CA VAL A 557 -18.53 -132.53 43.03
C VAL A 557 -18.47 -133.11 41.62
N ILE A 558 -18.09 -132.30 40.62
CA ILE A 558 -17.94 -132.76 39.22
C ILE A 558 -16.81 -133.79 39.09
N VAL A 559 -15.67 -133.59 39.77
CA VAL A 559 -14.55 -134.55 39.77
C VAL A 559 -14.94 -135.86 40.47
N PHE A 560 -15.71 -135.80 41.55
CA PHE A 560 -16.16 -137.00 42.27
C PHE A 560 -17.20 -137.82 41.48
N LEU A 561 -18.11 -137.16 40.75
CA LEU A 561 -19.04 -137.82 39.83
C LEU A 561 -18.33 -138.44 38.61
N ALA A 562 -17.32 -137.76 38.05
CA ALA A 562 -16.51 -138.29 36.96
C ALA A 562 -15.70 -139.54 37.37
N TRP A 563 -15.15 -139.57 38.59
CA TRP A 563 -14.44 -140.75 39.12
C TRP A 563 -15.35 -141.97 39.32
N LYS A 564 -16.62 -141.76 39.69
CA LYS A 564 -17.58 -142.84 39.92
C LYS A 564 -18.10 -143.48 38.62
N ILE A 565 -18.08 -142.75 37.50
CA ILE A 565 -18.48 -143.24 36.17
C ILE A 565 -17.37 -144.06 35.48
N LEU A 566 -16.09 -143.77 35.77
CA LEU A 566 -14.94 -144.47 35.18
C LEU A 566 -14.60 -145.85 35.81
N LYS A 567 -15.31 -146.28 36.87
CA LYS A 567 -15.01 -147.51 37.63
C LYS A 567 -16.03 -148.64 37.44
N LYS A 568 -16.95 -148.54 36.47
CA LYS A 568 -18.03 -149.49 36.22
C LYS A 568 -17.97 -150.08 34.83
#